data_AF-A0A8T4DE83-F1
#
_entry.id   AF-A0A8T4DE83-F1
#
_cell.length_a   1.000
_cell.length_b   1.000
_cell.length_c   1.000
_cell.angle_alpha   90.00
_cell.angle_beta   90.00
_cell.angle_gamma   90.00
#
_symmetry.space_group_name_H-M   'P 1'
#
loop_
_entity.id
_entity.type
_entity.pdbx_description
1 polymer ?
#
loop_
_entity_poly.entity_id
_entity_poly.type
_entity_poly.pdbx_seq_one_letter_code
_entity_poly.pdbx_strand_id
1 'polypeptide(L)' 'MKEYNYRVEFFPIGELRVGTGVDKAKLEETLNAYAANGWRLRETALCGELGFICVFEKKEEKG' A
#
# COMPACT_ATOMS: atom_id res chain seq x y z
N MET A 1 -4.15 -8.87 -23.93
CA MET A 1 -3.91 -8.94 -22.47
C MET A 1 -4.15 -7.55 -21.89
N LYS A 2 -4.81 -7.42 -20.74
CA LYS A 2 -4.93 -6.12 -20.07
C LYS A 2 -3.57 -5.81 -19.44
N GLU A 3 -2.99 -4.69 -19.82
CA GLU A 3 -1.72 -4.23 -19.26
C GLU A 3 -2.03 -3.56 -17.92
N TYR A 4 -1.33 -3.99 -16.88
CA TYR A 4 -1.49 -3.51 -15.52
C TYR A 4 -0.15 -3.00 -15.03
N ASN A 5 -0.15 -1.78 -14.49
CA ASN A 5 0.96 -1.27 -13.71
C ASN A 5 0.85 -1.82 -12.29
N TYR A 6 1.96 -2.26 -11.73
CA TYR A 6 2.06 -2.69 -10.35
C TYR A 6 2.97 -1.75 -9.57
N ARG A 7 2.61 -1.49 -8.32
CA ARG A 7 3.41 -0.70 -7.40
C ARG A 7 3.43 -1.37 -6.03
N VAL A 8 4.61 -1.41 -5.41
CA VAL A 8 4.81 -2.02 -4.10
C VAL A 8 5.20 -0.92 -3.13
N GLU A 9 4.47 -0.82 -2.03
CA GLU A 9 4.79 0.08 -0.93
C GLU A 9 5.13 -0.73 0.31
N PHE A 10 6.22 -0.34 0.96
CA PHE A 10 6.66 -0.93 2.20
C PHE A 10 6.47 0.09 3.32
N PHE A 11 5.79 -0.34 4.38
CA PHE A 11 5.56 0.44 5.59
C PHE A 11 6.39 -0.17 6.73
N PRO A 12 7.54 0.43 7.07
CA PRO A 12 8.38 -0.06 8.15
C PRO A 12 7.61 -0.08 9.47
N ILE A 13 7.72 -1.14 10.26
CA ILE A 13 6.98 -1.24 11.52
C ILE A 13 7.41 -0.14 12.50
N GLY A 14 8.65 0.33 12.43
CA GLY A 14 9.15 1.42 13.26
C GLY A 14 8.46 2.76 12.96
N GLU A 15 8.04 2.96 11.71
CA GLU A 15 7.28 4.14 11.28
C GLU A 15 5.76 3.98 11.46
N LEU A 16 5.29 2.73 11.48
CA LEU A 16 3.92 2.41 11.82
C LEU A 16 3.71 2.26 13.32
N ARG A 17 4.73 2.31 14.17
CA ARG A 17 4.55 2.16 15.63
C ARG A 17 4.36 3.52 16.28
N VAL A 18 3.15 3.78 16.78
CA VAL A 18 2.86 4.89 17.70
C VAL A 18 2.54 4.28 19.06
N GLY A 19 3.52 4.34 19.98
CA GLY A 19 3.42 3.67 21.28
C GLY A 19 3.37 2.15 21.13
N THR A 20 2.32 1.51 21.66
CA THR A 20 2.11 0.05 21.58
C THR A 20 1.30 -0.39 20.34
N GLY A 21 0.85 0.55 19.50
CA GLY A 21 -0.09 0.30 18.42
C GLY A 21 0.45 0.64 17.03
N VAL A 22 -0.28 0.16 16.01
CA VAL A 22 -0.07 0.54 14.61
C VAL A 22 -0.71 1.90 14.33
N ASP A 23 0.02 2.80 13.67
CA ASP A 23 -0.45 4.07 13.13
C ASP A 23 -1.36 3.82 11.94
N LYS A 24 -2.62 3.57 12.27
CA LYS A 24 -3.67 3.35 11.28
C LYS A 24 -3.90 4.57 10.41
N ALA A 25 -3.71 5.79 10.94
CA ALA A 25 -3.96 7.02 10.21
C ALA A 25 -2.98 7.16 9.04
N LYS A 26 -1.69 6.88 9.27
CA LYS A 26 -0.66 6.92 8.20
C LYS A 26 -0.92 5.87 7.12
N LEU A 27 -1.35 4.67 7.52
CA LEU A 27 -1.71 3.62 6.58
C LEU A 27 -2.94 4.02 5.74
N GLU A 28 -4.00 4.53 6.38
CA GLU A 28 -5.21 4.99 5.72
C GLU A 28 -4.95 6.16 4.77
N GLU A 29 -4.14 7.13 5.17
CA GLU A 29 -3.74 8.26 4.31
C GLU A 29 -3.09 7.75 3.02
N THR A 30 -2.14 6.82 3.15
CA THR A 30 -1.43 6.27 1.99
C THR A 30 -2.38 5.47 1.08
N LEU A 31 -3.21 4.60 1.66
CA LEU A 31 -4.21 3.83 0.91
C LEU A 31 -5.20 4.73 0.15
N ASN A 32 -5.67 5.80 0.81
CA ASN A 32 -6.58 6.78 0.22
C ASN A 32 -5.91 7.57 -0.91
N ALA A 33 -4.64 7.95 -0.76
CA ALA A 33 -3.88 8.62 -1.82
C ALA A 33 -3.73 7.73 -3.06
N TYR A 34 -3.44 6.43 -2.89
CA TYR A 34 -3.39 5.47 -4.00
C TYR A 34 -4.76 5.31 -4.68
N ALA A 35 -5.82 5.14 -3.88
CA ALA A 35 -7.18 5.02 -4.39
C ALA A 35 -7.62 6.26 -5.19
N ALA A 36 -7.31 7.47 -4.71
CA ALA A 36 -7.59 8.73 -5.41
C ALA A 36 -6.86 8.82 -6.77
N ASN A 37 -5.71 8.17 -6.91
CA ASN A 37 -4.94 8.08 -8.15
C ASN A 37 -5.34 6.89 -9.04
N GLY A 38 -6.42 6.19 -8.71
CA GLY A 38 -6.95 5.05 -9.48
C GLY A 38 -6.18 3.74 -9.28
N TRP A 39 -5.32 3.66 -8.27
CA TRP A 39 -4.68 2.40 -7.88
C TRP A 39 -5.62 1.59 -6.99
N ARG A 40 -5.62 0.27 -7.15
CA ARG A 40 -6.34 -0.68 -6.30
C ARG A 40 -5.36 -1.53 -5.52
N LEU A 41 -5.61 -1.68 -4.22
CA LEU A 41 -4.88 -2.64 -3.40
C LEU A 41 -5.22 -4.07 -3.85
N ARG A 42 -4.20 -4.91 -4.06
CA ARG A 42 -4.34 -6.29 -4.52
C ARG A 42 -3.91 -7.30 -3.50
N GLU A 43 -2.77 -7.07 -2.89
CA GLU A 43 -2.20 -7.98 -1.91
C GLU A 43 -1.58 -7.20 -0.78
N THR A 44 -1.65 -7.80 0.41
CA THR A 44 -0.92 -7.33 1.57
C THR A 44 -0.14 -8.48 2.17
N ALA A 45 1.06 -8.18 2.67
CA ALA A 45 1.91 -9.16 3.32
C ALA A 45 2.59 -8.56 4.55
N LEU A 46 2.76 -9.36 5.59
CA LEU A 46 3.58 -9.01 6.75
C LEU A 46 5.00 -9.49 6.51
N CYS A 47 5.95 -8.56 6.57
CA CYS A 47 7.38 -8.87 6.50
C CYS A 47 7.92 -9.11 7.92
N GLY A 48 7.41 -10.13 8.61
CA GLY A 48 7.76 -10.42 10.00
C GLY A 48 7.59 -9.21 10.91
N GLU A 49 8.62 -8.87 11.68
CA GLU A 49 8.67 -7.67 12.51
C GLU A 49 9.27 -6.45 11.79
N LEU A 50 9.50 -6.51 10.48
CA LEU A 50 10.12 -5.40 9.74
C LEU A 50 9.08 -4.39 9.26
N GLY A 51 7.89 -4.84 8.87
CA GLY A 51 6.87 -3.95 8.33
C GLY A 51 5.75 -4.64 7.56
N PHE A 52 4.90 -3.82 6.95
CA PHE A 52 3.77 -4.22 6.14
C PHE A 52 4.03 -3.89 4.67
N ILE A 53 3.74 -4.82 3.77
CA ILE A 53 3.87 -4.64 2.32
C ILE A 53 2.46 -4.53 1.74
N CYS A 54 2.25 -3.53 0.88
CA CYS A 54 1.06 -3.38 0.06
C CYS A 54 1.44 -3.45 -1.41
N VAL A 55 0.76 -4.31 -2.16
CA VAL A 55 0.87 -4.37 -3.62
C VAL A 55 -0.38 -3.73 -4.21
N PHE A 56 -0.17 -2.71 -5.04
CA PHE A 56 -1.20 -2.00 -5.76
C PHE A 56 -1.14 -2.32 -7.25
N GLU A 57 -2.29 -2.35 -7.90
CA GLU A 57 -2.38 -2.40 -9.35
C GLU A 57 -3.19 -1.22 -9.89
N LYS A 58 -2.81 -0.73 -11.06
CA LYS A 58 -3.60 0.24 -11.82
C LYS A 58 -3.69 -0.26 -13.25
N LYS A 59 -4.90 -0.31 -13.78
CA LYS A 59 -5.14 -0.69 -15.17
C LYS A 59 -4.55 0.40 -16.08
N GLU A 60 -3.77 0.02 -17.08
CA GLU A 60 -3.39 0.98 -18.12
C GLU A 60 -4.62 1.35 -18.93
N GLU A 61 -4.94 2.64 -18.91
CA GLU A 61 -5.85 3.23 -19.89
C GLU A 61 -5.03 3.46 -21.15
N LYS A 62 -5.34 2.70 -22.21
CA LYS A 62 -4.87 3.05 -23.56
C LYS A 62 -5.58 4.35 -23.93
N GLY A 63 -4.85 5.46 -23.83
CA GLY A 63 -5.22 6.73 -24.46
C GLY A 63 -5.17 6.62 -25.96
#